data_AF-A0A9E4KD21-F1
#
_entry.id   AF-A0A9E4KD21-F1
#
_cell.length_a   1.000
_cell.length_b   1.000
_cell.length_c   1.000
_cell.angle_alpha   90.00
_cell.angle_beta   90.00
_cell.angle_gamma   90.00
#
_symmetry.space_group_name_H-M   'P 1'
#
loop_
_entity.id
_entity.type
_entity.pdbx_description
1 polymer ?
#
loop_
_entity_poly.entity_id
_entity_poly.type
_entity_poly.pdbx_seq_one_letter_code
_entity_poly.pdbx_strand_id
1 'polypeptide(L)'
;SSALIDPAPSIDIHMSSSGENLSCADCHDAGGHRVKGRGLDLRPNDVPEHFTCESCHDQPHGDYSNRNGGSRDKHATRVACQTCHIPTYAKGVPTETNRDWEDPHFSAAACNGRGGWLPREDKALNLTPTYHWFDGTSQVYVLGEDLADYPVTVLEDGSDAITLGLPNGWVNKQNAKIYPMKEHTSKSAVHDASNSLIAHSTFEFFRTGSFDTAVQHALEQTGRSGDSYSVKKVHTFQTLNHGVEASSAALECGACHASLSGGPLRMDLANDLGYGMKGKEAEVCTQCHENKGSMSFTKVHEKHVKDKGIDCSTCHEFSRPERGLNANVAQFVED
;
A
#
# COMPACT_ATOMS: atom_id res chain seq x y z
N SER A 1 -14.47 7.80 -9.27
CA SER A 1 -15.26 8.79 -8.52
C SER A 1 -15.81 9.82 -9.49
N SER A 2 -17.04 10.31 -9.30
CA SER A 2 -17.57 11.43 -10.12
C SER A 2 -16.74 12.71 -9.96
N ALA A 3 -16.01 12.85 -8.86
CA ALA A 3 -15.10 13.96 -8.62
C ALA A 3 -13.88 13.99 -9.55
N LEU A 4 -13.64 12.95 -10.36
CA LEU A 4 -12.55 12.90 -11.33
C LEU A 4 -12.99 13.29 -12.76
N ILE A 5 -14.25 13.71 -12.96
CA ILE A 5 -14.72 14.16 -14.29
C ILE A 5 -14.02 15.46 -14.69
N ASP A 6 -13.93 16.41 -13.76
CA ASP A 6 -13.15 17.64 -13.88
C ASP A 6 -12.64 18.02 -12.48
N PRO A 7 -11.60 17.35 -11.99
CA PRO A 7 -11.09 17.59 -10.64
C PRO A 7 -10.40 18.95 -10.57
N ALA A 8 -10.41 19.56 -9.39
CA ALA A 8 -9.46 20.62 -9.09
C ALA A 8 -8.02 20.05 -9.08
N PRO A 9 -6.98 20.86 -9.37
CA PRO A 9 -5.58 20.42 -9.32
C PRO A 9 -5.12 19.80 -7.99
N SER A 10 -5.79 20.15 -6.88
CA SER A 10 -5.54 19.56 -5.55
C SER A 10 -6.13 18.15 -5.38
N ILE A 11 -7.10 17.76 -6.23
CA ILE A 11 -7.65 16.40 -6.24
C ILE A 11 -6.75 15.52 -7.11
N ASP A 12 -6.55 15.89 -8.36
CA ASP A 12 -5.64 15.21 -9.29
C ASP A 12 -5.13 16.20 -10.34
N ILE A 13 -3.82 16.44 -10.39
CA ILE A 13 -3.20 17.40 -11.32
C ILE A 13 -3.22 16.93 -12.78
N HIS A 14 -3.16 15.61 -13.00
CA HIS A 14 -3.08 15.04 -14.35
C HIS A 14 -4.43 15.10 -15.04
N MET A 15 -5.52 14.78 -14.33
CA MET A 15 -6.87 14.78 -14.90
C MET A 15 -7.58 16.14 -14.84
N SER A 16 -7.04 17.12 -14.12
CA SER A 16 -7.67 18.45 -14.00
C SER A 16 -7.64 19.22 -15.31
N SER A 17 -8.75 19.83 -15.72
CA SER A 17 -8.78 20.75 -16.87
C SER A 17 -7.94 22.02 -16.65
N SER A 18 -7.65 22.36 -15.39
CA SER A 18 -6.74 23.45 -15.00
C SER A 18 -5.30 22.97 -14.73
N GLY A 19 -5.03 21.68 -14.97
CA GLY A 19 -3.71 21.04 -14.92
C GLY A 19 -3.33 20.49 -16.29
N GLU A 20 -3.01 19.19 -16.36
CA GLU A 20 -2.58 18.54 -17.62
C GLU A 20 -3.76 18.10 -18.50
N ASN A 21 -4.99 18.09 -17.97
CA ASN A 21 -6.23 17.76 -18.69
C ASN A 21 -6.19 16.41 -19.44
N LEU A 22 -5.54 15.42 -18.82
CA LEU A 22 -5.44 14.07 -19.35
C LEU A 22 -6.72 13.29 -19.10
N SER A 23 -7.12 12.52 -20.09
CA SER A 23 -8.13 11.46 -19.96
C SER A 23 -7.49 10.17 -19.44
N CYS A 24 -8.33 9.21 -19.02
CA CYS A 24 -7.85 7.88 -18.62
C CYS A 24 -7.04 7.20 -19.74
N ALA A 25 -7.44 7.40 -20.99
CA ALA A 25 -6.82 6.74 -22.15
C ALA A 25 -5.39 7.25 -22.43
N ASP A 26 -5.08 8.50 -22.08
CA ASP A 26 -3.74 9.06 -22.30
C ASP A 26 -2.65 8.29 -21.54
N CYS A 27 -3.01 7.69 -20.39
CA CYS A 27 -2.10 6.83 -19.61
C CYS A 27 -2.32 5.34 -19.90
N HIS A 28 -3.57 4.92 -20.05
CA HIS A 28 -3.95 3.51 -20.03
C HIS A 28 -4.08 2.86 -21.42
N ASP A 29 -4.07 3.60 -22.52
CA ASP A 29 -4.23 2.98 -23.85
C ASP A 29 -3.02 2.11 -24.24
N ALA A 30 -3.31 0.88 -24.68
CA ALA A 30 -2.36 -0.06 -25.27
C ALA A 30 -2.68 -0.39 -26.73
N GLY A 31 -3.70 0.26 -27.32
CA GLY A 31 -4.20 -0.01 -28.66
C GLY A 31 -5.06 -1.28 -28.75
N GLY A 32 -5.90 -1.36 -29.78
CA GLY A 32 -6.69 -2.56 -30.06
C GLY A 32 -7.69 -2.94 -28.96
N HIS A 33 -8.24 -1.95 -28.25
CA HIS A 33 -9.11 -2.14 -27.08
C HIS A 33 -8.44 -2.86 -25.91
N ARG A 34 -7.11 -2.77 -25.80
CA ARG A 34 -6.34 -3.30 -24.67
C ARG A 34 -5.92 -2.15 -23.75
N VAL A 35 -5.90 -2.42 -22.46
CA VAL A 35 -5.66 -1.42 -21.41
C VAL A 35 -4.41 -1.80 -20.61
N LYS A 36 -3.48 -0.84 -20.44
CA LYS A 36 -2.35 -0.95 -19.52
C LYS A 36 -2.83 -0.77 -18.09
N GLY A 37 -2.15 -1.41 -17.16
CA GLY A 37 -2.31 -1.14 -15.73
C GLY A 37 -2.78 -2.35 -14.95
N ARG A 38 -2.14 -2.52 -13.79
CA ARG A 38 -2.45 -3.51 -12.76
C ARG A 38 -2.44 -2.81 -11.41
N GLY A 39 -3.13 -3.42 -10.47
CA GLY A 39 -3.05 -3.07 -9.06
C GLY A 39 -2.66 -4.29 -8.25
N LEU A 40 -2.75 -4.15 -6.92
CA LEU A 40 -2.68 -5.30 -6.03
C LEU A 40 -3.88 -6.25 -6.24
N ASP A 41 -5.07 -5.70 -6.38
CA ASP A 41 -6.36 -6.39 -6.52
C ASP A 41 -6.83 -6.54 -7.98
N LEU A 42 -6.23 -5.79 -8.91
CA LEU A 42 -6.41 -5.95 -10.36
C LEU A 42 -5.24 -6.73 -10.96
N ARG A 43 -5.33 -8.08 -10.90
CA ARG A 43 -4.29 -9.01 -11.38
C ARG A 43 -4.21 -9.18 -12.90
N PRO A 44 -5.33 -9.25 -13.65
CA PRO A 44 -5.26 -9.45 -15.10
C PRO A 44 -4.62 -8.24 -15.78
N ASN A 45 -3.77 -8.52 -16.75
CA ASN A 45 -3.15 -7.53 -17.61
C ASN A 45 -3.56 -7.83 -19.05
N ASP A 46 -4.06 -6.83 -19.77
CA ASP A 46 -4.28 -7.00 -21.20
C ASP A 46 -2.96 -7.06 -21.96
N VAL A 47 -1.90 -6.42 -21.45
CA VAL A 47 -0.56 -6.33 -22.06
C VAL A 47 0.56 -6.49 -21.02
N PRO A 48 1.75 -7.01 -21.40
CA PRO A 48 2.84 -7.20 -20.45
C PRO A 48 3.44 -5.87 -19.94
N GLU A 49 3.34 -4.79 -20.71
CA GLU A 49 3.83 -3.46 -20.35
C GLU A 49 3.06 -2.88 -19.16
N HIS A 50 3.77 -2.31 -18.19
CA HIS A 50 3.16 -1.61 -17.06
C HIS A 50 3.26 -0.10 -17.27
N PHE A 51 2.18 0.59 -16.93
CA PHE A 51 2.23 2.04 -16.80
C PHE A 51 2.98 2.41 -15.52
N THR A 52 3.97 3.28 -15.65
CA THR A 52 4.74 3.86 -14.53
C THR A 52 4.88 5.36 -14.73
N CYS A 53 5.08 6.11 -13.65
CA CYS A 53 5.38 7.54 -13.73
C CYS A 53 6.63 7.82 -14.59
N GLU A 54 7.58 6.88 -14.57
CA GLU A 54 8.84 6.93 -15.32
C GLU A 54 8.63 6.87 -16.85
N SER A 55 7.43 6.51 -17.32
CA SER A 55 7.09 6.54 -18.76
C SER A 55 7.00 7.97 -19.32
N CYS A 56 6.75 8.97 -18.45
CA CYS A 56 6.64 10.38 -18.82
C CYS A 56 7.67 11.26 -18.08
N HIS A 57 8.14 10.84 -16.91
CA HIS A 57 9.05 11.61 -16.06
C HIS A 57 10.39 10.89 -15.90
N ASP A 58 11.49 11.51 -16.32
CA ASP A 58 12.84 10.99 -16.09
C ASP A 58 13.59 11.90 -15.11
N GLN A 59 13.96 11.36 -13.95
CA GLN A 59 14.67 12.07 -12.86
C GLN A 59 14.14 13.50 -12.63
N PRO A 60 12.85 13.65 -12.29
CA PRO A 60 12.16 14.93 -12.35
C PRO A 60 12.69 15.98 -11.35
N HIS A 61 13.48 15.59 -10.36
CA HIS A 61 14.05 16.51 -9.38
C HIS A 61 15.41 17.09 -9.78
N GLY A 62 16.09 16.48 -10.76
CA GLY A 62 17.41 16.90 -11.23
C GLY A 62 18.51 16.85 -10.15
N ASP A 63 18.35 16.01 -9.13
CA ASP A 63 19.23 15.96 -7.95
C ASP A 63 19.90 14.60 -7.71
N TYR A 64 19.84 13.71 -8.70
CA TYR A 64 20.34 12.34 -8.59
C TYR A 64 21.75 12.24 -8.02
N SER A 65 21.91 11.46 -6.96
CA SER A 65 23.22 11.12 -6.39
C SER A 65 23.19 9.80 -5.63
N ASN A 66 24.16 8.92 -5.91
CA ASN A 66 24.30 7.65 -5.20
C ASN A 66 24.83 7.80 -3.76
N ARG A 67 25.44 8.94 -3.43
CA ARG A 67 26.09 9.18 -2.12
C ARG A 67 25.34 10.18 -1.26
N ASN A 68 24.54 11.08 -1.86
CA ASN A 68 23.73 12.02 -1.10
C ASN A 68 22.43 11.35 -0.65
N GLY A 69 22.29 11.13 0.65
CA GLY A 69 21.06 10.58 1.24
C GLY A 69 19.82 11.46 1.05
N GLY A 70 19.98 12.75 0.70
CA GLY A 70 18.87 13.67 0.43
C GLY A 70 18.42 13.74 -1.04
N SER A 71 19.03 12.99 -1.97
CA SER A 71 18.62 13.00 -3.38
C SER A 71 17.23 12.37 -3.53
N ARG A 72 16.26 13.11 -4.05
CA ARG A 72 14.89 12.64 -4.29
C ARG A 72 14.83 11.69 -5.48
N ASP A 73 15.58 11.97 -6.54
CA ASP A 73 15.66 11.05 -7.68
C ASP A 73 16.26 9.70 -7.26
N LYS A 74 17.17 9.69 -6.26
CA LYS A 74 17.65 8.43 -5.68
C LYS A 74 16.60 7.76 -4.80
N HIS A 75 15.81 8.50 -4.04
CA HIS A 75 14.69 7.91 -3.28
C HIS A 75 13.71 7.19 -4.19
N ALA A 76 13.45 7.72 -5.39
CA ALA A 76 12.54 7.11 -6.36
C ALA A 76 12.94 5.68 -6.79
N THR A 77 14.16 5.22 -6.51
CA THR A 77 14.58 3.83 -6.74
C THR A 77 14.03 2.85 -5.71
N ARG A 78 13.58 3.32 -4.54
CA ARG A 78 13.05 2.50 -3.43
C ARG A 78 11.73 3.00 -2.84
N VAL A 79 11.32 4.22 -3.18
CA VAL A 79 10.04 4.83 -2.80
C VAL A 79 9.28 5.09 -4.09
N ALA A 80 8.04 4.61 -4.18
CA ALA A 80 7.22 4.86 -5.36
C ALA A 80 6.87 6.36 -5.44
N CYS A 81 6.79 6.92 -6.65
CA CYS A 81 6.41 8.33 -6.85
C CYS A 81 5.09 8.67 -6.14
N GLN A 82 4.15 7.72 -6.20
CA GLN A 82 2.86 7.77 -5.51
C GLN A 82 2.99 8.04 -4.00
N THR A 83 3.99 7.47 -3.31
CA THR A 83 4.16 7.64 -1.86
C THR A 83 4.34 9.12 -1.51
N CYS A 84 5.16 9.84 -2.29
CA CYS A 84 5.42 11.25 -2.06
C CYS A 84 4.32 12.15 -2.63
N HIS A 85 3.75 11.77 -3.77
CA HIS A 85 2.88 12.64 -4.57
C HIS A 85 1.37 12.39 -4.39
N ILE A 86 0.99 11.37 -3.62
CA ILE A 86 -0.39 11.11 -3.18
C ILE A 86 -0.39 11.11 -1.64
N PRO A 87 -0.22 12.29 -1.00
CA PRO A 87 -0.17 12.37 0.46
C PRO A 87 -1.50 12.01 1.10
N THR A 88 -2.61 12.15 0.38
CA THR A 88 -3.96 11.96 0.89
C THR A 88 -4.82 11.30 -0.18
N TYR A 89 -5.76 10.44 0.20
CA TYR A 89 -6.78 9.90 -0.71
C TYR A 89 -8.20 10.16 -0.19
N ALA A 90 -9.21 9.78 -0.97
CA ALA A 90 -10.61 10.13 -0.70
C ALA A 90 -10.83 11.65 -0.54
N LYS A 91 -10.27 12.41 -1.48
CA LYS A 91 -10.38 13.87 -1.52
C LYS A 91 -11.74 14.27 -2.06
N GLY A 92 -12.50 15.02 -1.26
CA GLY A 92 -13.82 15.54 -1.63
C GLY A 92 -14.95 14.50 -1.69
N VAL A 93 -14.66 13.21 -1.89
CA VAL A 93 -15.64 12.12 -1.87
C VAL A 93 -15.23 11.05 -0.86
N PRO A 94 -16.08 10.72 0.13
CA PRO A 94 -15.75 9.71 1.13
C PRO A 94 -15.56 8.34 0.48
N THR A 95 -14.55 7.61 0.91
CA THR A 95 -14.37 6.19 0.55
C THR A 95 -14.85 5.31 1.68
N GLU A 96 -15.38 4.14 1.34
CA GLU A 96 -15.60 3.07 2.30
C GLU A 96 -14.26 2.51 2.79
N THR A 97 -14.15 2.35 4.11
CA THR A 97 -13.02 1.75 4.83
C THR A 97 -13.43 0.48 5.57
N ASN A 98 -14.70 0.35 5.95
CA ASN A 98 -15.24 -0.89 6.53
C ASN A 98 -16.66 -1.17 6.02
N ARG A 99 -16.97 -2.46 5.86
CA ARG A 99 -18.32 -2.96 5.55
C ARG A 99 -18.76 -4.01 6.55
N ASP A 100 -19.91 -3.81 7.18
CA ASP A 100 -20.50 -4.79 8.10
C ASP A 100 -21.87 -5.25 7.59
N TRP A 101 -21.91 -6.48 7.05
CA TRP A 101 -23.14 -7.10 6.57
C TRP A 101 -24.04 -7.57 7.71
N GLU A 102 -23.53 -7.73 8.93
CA GLU A 102 -24.33 -8.12 10.09
C GLU A 102 -25.14 -6.95 10.68
N ASP A 103 -24.90 -5.72 10.21
CA ASP A 103 -25.55 -4.49 10.69
C ASP A 103 -26.34 -3.81 9.55
N PRO A 104 -27.50 -4.37 9.16
CA PRO A 104 -28.32 -3.88 8.07
C PRO A 104 -29.14 -2.65 8.48
N HIS A 105 -29.31 -1.70 7.56
CA HIS A 105 -30.25 -0.59 7.72
C HIS A 105 -31.08 -0.38 6.45
N PHE A 106 -32.34 0.01 6.63
CA PHE A 106 -33.21 0.31 5.49
C PHE A 106 -32.88 1.68 4.89
N SER A 107 -32.84 1.76 3.57
CA SER A 107 -32.67 3.00 2.80
C SER A 107 -33.71 3.09 1.70
N ALA A 108 -34.52 4.15 1.74
CA ALA A 108 -35.52 4.42 0.70
C ALA A 108 -34.88 4.72 -0.68
N ALA A 109 -33.64 5.22 -0.68
CA ALA A 109 -32.90 5.52 -1.91
C ALA A 109 -32.29 4.27 -2.57
N ALA A 110 -32.16 3.16 -1.84
CA ALA A 110 -31.63 1.92 -2.38
C ALA A 110 -32.46 1.39 -3.56
N CYS A 111 -31.84 0.54 -4.38
CA CYS A 111 -32.48 -0.10 -5.54
C CYS A 111 -33.14 0.89 -6.50
N ASN A 112 -32.45 2.00 -6.83
CA ASN A 112 -32.95 3.09 -7.67
C ASN A 112 -34.23 3.74 -7.11
N GLY A 113 -34.26 4.01 -5.80
CA GLY A 113 -35.38 4.66 -5.12
C GLY A 113 -36.58 3.75 -4.83
N ARG A 114 -36.41 2.43 -4.97
CA ARG A 114 -37.46 1.43 -4.65
C ARG A 114 -37.46 1.02 -3.18
N GLY A 115 -36.46 1.45 -2.42
CA GLY A 115 -36.23 0.96 -1.08
C GLY A 115 -35.49 -0.38 -1.06
N GLY A 116 -34.69 -0.58 -0.03
CA GLY A 116 -33.92 -1.80 0.19
C GLY A 116 -33.08 -1.68 1.45
N TRP A 117 -32.51 -2.80 1.86
CA TRP A 117 -31.56 -2.85 2.97
C TRP A 117 -30.15 -2.66 2.44
N LEU A 118 -29.31 -1.94 3.18
CA LEU A 118 -27.90 -1.76 2.89
C LEU A 118 -27.09 -2.21 4.11
N PRO A 119 -25.88 -2.78 3.93
CA PRO A 119 -25.00 -3.07 5.05
C PRO A 119 -24.52 -1.75 5.67
N ARG A 120 -24.01 -1.78 6.90
CA ARG A 120 -23.27 -0.62 7.43
C ARG A 120 -22.02 -0.42 6.60
N GLU A 121 -21.82 0.80 6.13
CA GLU A 121 -20.62 1.23 5.42
C GLU A 121 -19.98 2.37 6.21
N ASP A 122 -18.79 2.14 6.76
CA ASP A 122 -18.03 3.20 7.41
C ASP A 122 -17.21 3.91 6.34
N LYS A 123 -17.40 5.23 6.21
CA LYS A 123 -16.76 6.05 5.18
C LYS A 123 -16.01 7.21 5.79
N ALA A 124 -14.89 7.55 5.18
CA ALA A 124 -14.07 8.68 5.60
C ALA A 124 -13.49 9.44 4.41
N LEU A 125 -13.14 10.70 4.67
CA LEU A 125 -12.55 11.66 3.75
C LEU A 125 -11.10 11.92 4.14
N ASN A 126 -10.31 12.34 3.16
CA ASN A 126 -8.96 12.89 3.37
C ASN A 126 -8.08 11.97 4.22
N LEU A 127 -8.05 10.68 3.86
CA LEU A 127 -7.34 9.65 4.60
C LEU A 127 -5.85 9.66 4.23
N THR A 128 -5.01 9.44 5.23
CA THR A 128 -3.57 9.17 5.04
C THR A 128 -3.39 7.72 4.58
N PRO A 129 -2.62 7.45 3.50
CA PRO A 129 -2.27 6.09 3.11
C PRO A 129 -1.47 5.37 4.19
N THR A 130 -1.59 4.04 4.22
CA THR A 130 -0.55 3.20 4.84
C THR A 130 0.55 2.90 3.82
N TYR A 131 1.73 2.49 4.27
CA TYR A 131 2.91 2.39 3.40
C TYR A 131 3.51 1.00 3.50
N HIS A 132 3.57 0.29 2.36
CA HIS A 132 4.03 -1.09 2.31
C HIS A 132 5.00 -1.31 1.16
N TRP A 133 5.95 -2.23 1.35
CA TRP A 133 6.77 -2.72 0.26
C TRP A 133 5.90 -3.44 -0.76
N PHE A 134 6.11 -3.11 -2.03
CA PHE A 134 5.45 -3.77 -3.16
C PHE A 134 6.44 -3.97 -4.31
N ASP A 135 6.63 -5.22 -4.71
CA ASP A 135 7.49 -5.65 -5.83
C ASP A 135 6.71 -5.83 -7.15
N GLY A 136 5.45 -5.38 -7.16
CA GLY A 136 4.52 -5.57 -8.25
C GLY A 136 3.64 -6.81 -8.05
N THR A 137 4.06 -7.81 -7.28
CA THR A 137 3.28 -9.05 -7.07
C THR A 137 2.48 -9.02 -5.76
N SER A 138 1.39 -9.78 -5.71
CA SER A 138 0.49 -9.84 -4.55
C SER A 138 0.01 -11.26 -4.28
N GLN A 139 -0.32 -11.55 -3.02
CA GLN A 139 -1.15 -12.68 -2.63
C GLN A 139 -2.60 -12.19 -2.60
N VAL A 140 -3.48 -12.83 -3.38
CA VAL A 140 -4.90 -12.46 -3.46
C VAL A 140 -5.75 -13.72 -3.35
N TYR A 141 -6.71 -13.69 -2.44
CA TYR A 141 -7.63 -14.79 -2.17
C TYR A 141 -8.43 -15.17 -3.41
N VAL A 142 -8.42 -16.46 -3.74
CA VAL A 142 -9.29 -17.05 -4.75
C VAL A 142 -10.42 -17.80 -4.06
N LEU A 143 -11.65 -17.53 -4.48
CA LEU A 143 -12.84 -18.13 -3.89
C LEU A 143 -12.76 -19.66 -3.91
N GLY A 144 -12.84 -20.28 -2.74
CA GLY A 144 -12.82 -21.72 -2.55
C GLY A 144 -11.50 -22.26 -1.99
N GLU A 145 -10.45 -21.43 -1.95
CA GLU A 145 -9.21 -21.78 -1.25
C GLU A 145 -9.42 -21.78 0.28
N ASP A 146 -8.58 -22.52 0.98
CA ASP A 146 -8.58 -22.57 2.44
C ASP A 146 -7.96 -21.26 2.97
N LEU A 147 -8.69 -20.57 3.85
CA LEU A 147 -8.22 -19.33 4.46
C LEU A 147 -7.03 -19.53 5.41
N ALA A 148 -6.70 -20.77 5.79
CA ALA A 148 -5.52 -21.07 6.59
C ALA A 148 -4.20 -20.77 5.84
N ASP A 149 -4.23 -20.74 4.50
CA ASP A 149 -3.07 -20.40 3.66
C ASP A 149 -2.84 -18.89 3.51
N TYR A 150 -3.72 -18.08 4.11
CA TYR A 150 -3.71 -16.62 4.00
C TYR A 150 -3.21 -15.95 5.29
N PRO A 151 -2.45 -14.87 5.17
CA PRO A 151 -1.89 -14.17 6.32
C PRO A 151 -2.97 -13.46 7.12
N VAL A 152 -2.64 -13.14 8.37
CA VAL A 152 -3.50 -12.38 9.28
C VAL A 152 -2.85 -11.02 9.54
N THR A 153 -3.62 -9.96 9.35
CA THR A 153 -3.27 -8.61 9.78
C THR A 153 -3.91 -8.33 11.13
N VAL A 154 -3.12 -7.83 12.09
CA VAL A 154 -3.65 -7.25 13.33
C VAL A 154 -4.09 -5.82 13.03
N LEU A 155 -5.38 -5.55 13.18
CA LEU A 155 -5.97 -4.24 12.94
C LEU A 155 -5.65 -3.27 14.08
N GLU A 156 -5.89 -1.96 13.86
CA GLU A 156 -5.67 -0.92 14.86
C GLU A 156 -6.46 -1.13 16.17
N ASP A 157 -7.62 -1.79 16.09
CA ASP A 157 -8.43 -2.14 17.27
C ASP A 157 -7.89 -3.37 18.04
N GLY A 158 -6.75 -3.93 17.61
CA GLY A 158 -6.10 -5.10 18.18
C GLY A 158 -6.70 -6.43 17.77
N SER A 159 -7.67 -6.44 16.85
CA SER A 159 -8.30 -7.66 16.37
C SER A 159 -7.62 -8.24 15.13
N ASP A 160 -7.72 -9.55 14.98
CA ASP A 160 -7.18 -10.28 13.83
C ASP A 160 -8.16 -10.25 12.65
N ALA A 161 -7.64 -10.01 11.45
CA ALA A 161 -8.38 -10.12 10.20
C ALA A 161 -7.58 -10.92 9.16
N ILE A 162 -8.27 -11.78 8.42
CA ILE A 162 -7.64 -12.57 7.35
C ILE A 162 -7.42 -11.66 6.14
N THR A 163 -6.19 -11.59 5.66
CA THR A 163 -5.77 -10.66 4.61
C THR A 163 -5.94 -11.30 3.24
N LEU A 164 -7.00 -10.89 2.55
CA LEU A 164 -7.40 -11.39 1.24
C LEU A 164 -6.60 -10.77 0.10
N GLY A 165 -5.90 -9.66 0.33
CA GLY A 165 -5.06 -8.99 -0.65
C GLY A 165 -3.85 -8.38 0.02
N LEU A 166 -2.68 -8.99 -0.15
CA LEU A 166 -1.41 -8.57 0.47
C LEU A 166 -0.38 -8.21 -0.62
N PRO A 167 0.28 -7.04 -0.54
CA PRO A 167 1.41 -6.72 -1.42
C PRO A 167 2.62 -7.55 -1.01
N ASN A 168 3.30 -8.16 -1.98
CA ASN A 168 4.59 -8.81 -1.72
C ASN A 168 5.72 -7.79 -1.84
N GLY A 169 6.75 -7.95 -1.03
CA GLY A 169 7.95 -7.14 -1.10
C GLY A 169 8.61 -6.98 0.26
N TRP A 170 9.88 -6.60 0.26
CA TRP A 170 10.59 -6.27 1.50
C TRP A 170 11.84 -5.41 1.20
N VAL A 171 12.47 -4.88 2.25
CA VAL A 171 13.66 -4.01 2.18
C VAL A 171 14.89 -4.64 1.51
N ASN A 172 14.91 -5.96 1.34
CA ASN A 172 15.97 -6.71 0.65
C ASN A 172 15.54 -7.22 -0.74
N LYS A 173 14.27 -7.06 -1.12
CA LYS A 173 13.78 -7.48 -2.43
C LYS A 173 14.17 -6.44 -3.48
N GLN A 174 14.81 -6.94 -4.53
CA GLN A 174 15.16 -6.16 -5.71
C GLN A 174 13.86 -5.64 -6.35
N ASN A 175 13.89 -4.40 -6.85
CA ASN A 175 12.77 -3.71 -7.51
C ASN A 175 11.52 -3.44 -6.62
N ALA A 176 11.47 -3.93 -5.39
CA ALA A 176 10.43 -3.50 -4.45
C ALA A 176 10.55 -2.00 -4.21
N LYS A 177 9.41 -1.29 -4.16
CA LYS A 177 9.35 0.09 -3.69
C LYS A 177 8.33 0.19 -2.56
N ILE A 178 8.44 1.21 -1.72
CA ILE A 178 7.41 1.55 -0.74
C ILE A 178 6.28 2.27 -1.48
N TYR A 179 5.09 1.70 -1.45
CA TYR A 179 3.88 2.22 -2.10
C TYR A 179 2.84 2.67 -1.05
N PRO A 180 2.03 3.70 -1.38
CA PRO A 180 0.87 4.05 -0.58
C PRO A 180 -0.27 3.07 -0.84
N MET A 181 -0.88 2.58 0.24
CA MET A 181 -1.98 1.64 0.23
C MET A 181 -3.21 2.27 0.85
N LYS A 182 -4.37 1.91 0.31
CA LYS A 182 -5.65 1.98 1.00
C LYS A 182 -5.91 0.62 1.63
N GLU A 183 -6.45 0.63 2.84
CA GLU A 183 -6.94 -0.58 3.50
C GLU A 183 -8.46 -0.58 3.56
N HIS A 184 -9.03 -1.79 3.51
CA HIS A 184 -10.45 -2.01 3.69
C HIS A 184 -10.67 -3.27 4.52
N THR A 185 -11.64 -3.19 5.43
CA THR A 185 -12.05 -4.31 6.27
C THR A 185 -13.50 -4.67 6.04
N SER A 186 -13.83 -5.92 6.28
CA SER A 186 -15.21 -6.38 6.28
C SER A 186 -15.36 -7.55 7.25
N LYS A 187 -16.61 -7.90 7.56
CA LYS A 187 -16.93 -9.25 8.02
C LYS A 187 -17.44 -10.08 6.86
N SER A 188 -17.08 -11.35 6.80
CA SER A 188 -17.49 -12.26 5.73
C SER A 188 -17.80 -13.65 6.27
N ALA A 189 -18.77 -14.31 5.65
CA ALA A 189 -19.15 -15.67 5.97
C ALA A 189 -18.10 -16.65 5.45
N VAL A 190 -17.73 -17.60 6.29
CA VAL A 190 -16.73 -18.65 6.06
C VAL A 190 -17.42 -19.99 6.27
N HIS A 191 -17.37 -20.84 5.26
CA HIS A 191 -17.90 -22.19 5.35
C HIS A 191 -17.05 -23.02 6.32
N ASP A 192 -17.66 -23.60 7.35
CA ASP A 192 -16.91 -24.21 8.46
C ASP A 192 -16.13 -25.45 8.02
N ALA A 193 -16.68 -26.27 7.13
CA ALA A 193 -16.05 -27.53 6.74
C ALA A 193 -14.87 -27.35 5.77
N SER A 194 -14.89 -26.33 4.91
CA SER A 194 -13.80 -26.06 3.95
C SER A 194 -12.93 -24.86 4.32
N ASN A 195 -13.27 -24.14 5.39
CA ASN A 195 -12.62 -22.90 5.82
C ASN A 195 -12.43 -21.87 4.68
N SER A 196 -13.36 -21.83 3.72
CA SER A 196 -13.33 -20.93 2.56
C SER A 196 -14.45 -19.89 2.66
N LEU A 197 -14.26 -18.69 2.12
CA LEU A 197 -15.33 -17.69 2.04
C LEU A 197 -16.57 -18.20 1.28
N ILE A 198 -17.74 -17.74 1.70
CA ILE A 198 -19.01 -17.92 1.02
C ILE A 198 -19.37 -16.62 0.30
N ALA A 199 -19.53 -16.68 -1.02
CA ALA A 199 -20.01 -15.57 -1.83
C ALA A 199 -21.53 -15.41 -1.66
N HIS A 200 -21.94 -14.80 -0.55
CA HIS A 200 -23.35 -14.58 -0.21
C HIS A 200 -24.11 -13.76 -1.27
N SER A 201 -25.42 -13.95 -1.33
CA SER A 201 -26.28 -13.25 -2.29
C SER A 201 -26.57 -11.81 -1.85
N THR A 202 -25.92 -10.84 -2.47
CA THR A 202 -26.20 -9.41 -2.23
C THR A 202 -27.63 -9.03 -2.63
N PHE A 203 -28.21 -9.72 -3.62
CA PHE A 203 -29.61 -9.54 -4.00
C PHE A 203 -30.56 -9.92 -2.86
N GLU A 204 -30.37 -11.09 -2.26
CA GLU A 204 -31.19 -11.53 -1.12
C GLU A 204 -30.98 -10.63 0.09
N PHE A 205 -29.74 -10.20 0.34
CA PHE A 205 -29.44 -9.24 1.39
C PHE A 205 -30.20 -7.93 1.20
N PHE A 206 -30.12 -7.28 0.03
CA PHE A 206 -30.79 -6.01 -0.21
C PHE A 206 -32.33 -6.09 -0.12
N ARG A 207 -32.89 -7.26 -0.39
CA ARG A 207 -34.34 -7.50 -0.28
C ARG A 207 -34.79 -7.72 1.16
N THR A 208 -33.98 -8.40 1.98
CA THR A 208 -34.40 -8.93 3.28
C THR A 208 -33.76 -8.24 4.48
N GLY A 209 -32.60 -7.62 4.28
CA GLY A 209 -31.73 -7.16 5.37
C GLY A 209 -31.10 -8.29 6.17
N SER A 210 -31.24 -9.56 5.75
CA SER A 210 -30.73 -10.70 6.51
C SER A 210 -29.45 -11.23 5.88
N PHE A 211 -28.31 -11.05 6.58
CA PHE A 211 -27.04 -11.64 6.18
C PHE A 211 -27.11 -13.17 6.14
N ASP A 212 -27.75 -13.77 7.15
CA ASP A 212 -27.96 -15.21 7.19
C ASP A 212 -28.75 -15.71 5.98
N THR A 213 -29.88 -15.07 5.63
CA THR A 213 -30.65 -15.45 4.43
C THR A 213 -29.80 -15.38 3.16
N ALA A 214 -28.96 -14.35 3.03
CA ALA A 214 -28.06 -14.19 1.90
C ALA A 214 -26.97 -15.28 1.82
N VAL A 215 -26.44 -15.70 2.98
CA VAL A 215 -25.45 -16.78 3.09
C VAL A 215 -26.09 -18.14 2.78
N GLN A 216 -27.23 -18.44 3.38
CA GLN A 216 -27.97 -19.69 3.16
C GLN A 216 -28.35 -19.87 1.69
N HIS A 217 -28.78 -18.80 1.03
CA HIS A 217 -29.07 -18.83 -0.41
C HIS A 217 -27.82 -19.17 -1.25
N ALA A 218 -26.64 -18.64 -0.90
CA ALA A 218 -25.40 -18.98 -1.60
C ALA A 218 -24.95 -20.43 -1.35
N LEU A 219 -25.16 -20.94 -0.13
CA LEU A 219 -24.93 -22.36 0.18
C LEU A 219 -25.85 -23.26 -0.67
N GLU A 220 -27.14 -22.92 -0.78
CA GLU A 220 -28.06 -23.65 -1.65
C GLU A 220 -27.62 -23.65 -3.12
N GLN A 221 -27.25 -22.48 -3.66
CA GLN A 221 -26.79 -22.36 -5.04
C GLN A 221 -25.51 -23.14 -5.35
N THR A 222 -24.70 -23.43 -4.33
CA THR A 222 -23.45 -24.19 -4.46
C THR A 222 -23.60 -25.66 -4.06
N GLY A 223 -24.83 -26.14 -3.85
CA GLY A 223 -25.11 -27.53 -3.48
C GLY A 223 -24.71 -27.89 -2.05
N ARG A 224 -24.61 -26.88 -1.18
CA ARG A 224 -24.18 -26.93 0.24
C ARG A 224 -25.32 -26.61 1.21
N SER A 225 -26.56 -26.87 0.80
CA SER A 225 -27.75 -26.56 1.61
C SER A 225 -27.66 -27.21 3.00
N GLY A 226 -27.80 -26.40 4.05
CA GLY A 226 -27.76 -26.86 5.43
C GLY A 226 -26.36 -26.95 6.04
N ASP A 227 -25.31 -26.66 5.27
CA ASP A 227 -23.95 -26.56 5.81
C ASP A 227 -23.83 -25.36 6.77
N SER A 228 -22.94 -25.47 7.75
CA SER A 228 -22.70 -24.41 8.73
C SER A 228 -21.65 -23.41 8.26
N TYR A 229 -21.75 -22.19 8.79
CA TYR A 229 -20.78 -21.14 8.56
C TYR A 229 -20.50 -20.36 9.85
N SER A 230 -19.34 -19.73 9.85
CA SER A 230 -18.92 -18.74 10.84
C SER A 230 -18.64 -17.41 10.15
N VAL A 231 -18.64 -16.32 10.91
CA VAL A 231 -18.29 -14.99 10.40
C VAL A 231 -16.88 -14.64 10.88
N LYS A 232 -16.00 -14.25 9.93
CA LYS A 232 -14.63 -13.82 10.24
C LYS A 232 -14.39 -12.41 9.71
N LYS A 233 -13.52 -11.65 10.40
CA LYS A 233 -13.01 -10.38 9.90
C LYS A 233 -12.05 -10.66 8.75
N VAL A 234 -12.17 -9.87 7.69
CA VAL A 234 -11.32 -9.91 6.51
C VAL A 234 -10.76 -8.51 6.24
N HIS A 235 -9.61 -8.49 5.60
CA HIS A 235 -8.83 -7.30 5.31
C HIS A 235 -8.26 -7.36 3.89
N THR A 236 -8.09 -6.22 3.24
CA THR A 236 -7.35 -6.14 1.98
C THR A 236 -6.65 -4.80 1.84
N PHE A 237 -5.46 -4.84 1.24
CA PHE A 237 -4.78 -3.66 0.72
C PHE A 237 -5.22 -3.36 -0.72
N GLN A 238 -5.13 -2.10 -1.12
CA GLN A 238 -5.35 -1.63 -2.49
C GLN A 238 -4.30 -0.56 -2.81
N THR A 239 -3.62 -0.68 -3.95
CA THR A 239 -2.61 0.32 -4.36
C THR A 239 -3.27 1.64 -4.73
N LEU A 240 -2.73 2.75 -4.23
CA LEU A 240 -3.17 4.10 -4.61
C LEU A 240 -2.32 4.64 -5.76
N ASN A 241 -2.95 4.87 -6.92
CA ASN A 241 -2.28 5.28 -8.17
C ASN A 241 -2.82 6.58 -8.79
N HIS A 242 -3.93 7.10 -8.25
CA HIS A 242 -4.56 8.34 -8.70
C HIS A 242 -4.70 9.31 -7.53
N GLY A 243 -5.00 10.57 -7.84
CA GLY A 243 -5.06 11.64 -6.87
C GLY A 243 -3.70 12.29 -6.64
N VAL A 244 -2.88 12.36 -7.69
CA VAL A 244 -1.56 13.02 -7.62
C VAL A 244 -1.77 14.53 -7.43
N GLU A 245 -1.16 15.11 -6.41
CA GLU A 245 -1.23 16.55 -6.16
C GLU A 245 -0.12 17.32 -6.89
N ALA A 246 -0.28 18.65 -6.92
CA ALA A 246 0.79 19.55 -7.31
C ALA A 246 2.07 19.29 -6.48
N SER A 247 3.23 19.50 -7.08
CA SER A 247 4.54 19.22 -6.46
C SER A 247 4.76 19.92 -5.11
N SER A 248 4.14 21.08 -4.89
CA SER A 248 4.21 21.83 -3.63
C SER A 248 3.54 21.14 -2.44
N ALA A 249 2.70 20.13 -2.69
CA ALA A 249 2.00 19.36 -1.67
C ALA A 249 2.62 17.98 -1.42
N ALA A 250 3.71 17.65 -2.12
CA ALA A 250 4.40 16.38 -1.95
C ALA A 250 4.94 16.23 -0.51
N LEU A 251 5.09 15.00 -0.05
CA LEU A 251 5.66 14.71 1.26
C LEU A 251 7.08 15.28 1.39
N GLU A 252 7.31 15.98 2.50
CA GLU A 252 8.62 16.47 2.89
C GLU A 252 9.38 15.42 3.73
N CYS A 253 10.67 15.66 3.95
CA CYS A 253 11.57 14.72 4.61
C CYS A 253 11.07 14.26 5.99
N GLY A 254 10.52 15.19 6.79
CA GLY A 254 10.03 14.91 8.15
C GLY A 254 8.83 13.98 8.22
N ALA A 255 8.07 13.83 7.12
CA ALA A 255 6.96 12.89 7.04
C ALA A 255 7.43 11.42 7.10
N CYS A 256 8.70 11.15 6.78
CA CYS A 256 9.29 9.80 6.82
C CYS A 256 10.43 9.70 7.85
N HIS A 257 11.21 10.76 8.01
CA HIS A 257 12.37 10.80 8.90
C HIS A 257 12.05 11.60 10.16
N ALA A 258 11.79 10.92 11.27
CA ALA A 258 11.44 11.53 12.55
C ALA A 258 12.45 12.58 13.07
N SER A 259 13.71 12.52 12.64
CA SER A 259 14.75 13.47 13.01
C SER A 259 14.78 14.74 12.14
N LEU A 260 13.95 14.84 11.11
CA LEU A 260 13.93 15.95 10.14
C LEU A 260 12.59 16.72 10.23
N SER A 261 12.59 17.95 9.72
CA SER A 261 11.37 18.77 9.61
C SER A 261 10.55 18.40 8.36
N GLY A 262 9.23 18.56 8.44
CA GLY A 262 8.34 18.55 7.26
C GLY A 262 7.12 17.63 7.39
N GLY A 263 6.14 18.04 8.19
CA GLY A 263 4.87 17.32 8.38
C GLY A 263 4.87 16.28 9.51
N PRO A 264 3.70 15.70 9.83
CA PRO A 264 3.60 14.61 10.81
C PRO A 264 4.29 13.36 10.27
N LEU A 265 4.97 12.62 11.15
CA LEU A 265 5.57 11.34 10.82
C LEU A 265 4.48 10.34 10.38
N ARG A 266 4.73 9.63 9.27
CA ARG A 266 3.74 8.78 8.61
C ARG A 266 4.11 7.31 8.54
N MET A 267 5.36 6.96 8.84
CA MET A 267 5.84 5.59 8.74
C MET A 267 6.95 5.36 9.77
N ASP A 268 6.99 4.15 10.32
CA ASP A 268 8.12 3.67 11.09
C ASP A 268 9.08 2.90 10.16
N LEU A 269 10.12 3.59 9.71
CA LEU A 269 11.12 2.99 8.83
C LEU A 269 11.79 1.76 9.49
N ALA A 270 12.05 1.84 10.79
CA ALA A 270 12.86 0.85 11.49
C ALA A 270 12.07 -0.42 11.80
N ASN A 271 10.88 -0.26 12.39
CA ASN A 271 10.08 -1.37 12.88
C ASN A 271 9.19 -1.98 11.79
N ASP A 272 8.60 -1.16 10.93
CA ASP A 272 7.58 -1.64 9.97
C ASP A 272 8.17 -1.90 8.58
N LEU A 273 9.25 -1.21 8.22
CA LEU A 273 9.80 -1.24 6.86
C LEU A 273 11.19 -1.88 6.75
N GLY A 274 11.71 -2.43 7.84
CA GLY A 274 12.95 -3.22 7.86
C GLY A 274 14.23 -2.39 7.76
N TYR A 275 14.18 -1.08 8.02
CA TYR A 275 15.38 -0.23 8.09
C TYR A 275 16.11 -0.31 9.44
N GLY A 276 15.63 -1.13 10.39
CA GLY A 276 16.31 -1.39 11.65
C GLY A 276 17.74 -1.87 11.47
N MET A 277 18.57 -1.65 12.49
CA MET A 277 19.91 -2.25 12.53
C MET A 277 19.81 -3.76 12.75
N LYS A 278 20.79 -4.50 12.22
CA LYS A 278 20.86 -5.98 12.37
C LYS A 278 21.18 -6.45 13.80
N GLY A 279 21.39 -5.51 14.73
CA GLY A 279 21.80 -5.78 16.10
C GLY A 279 21.83 -4.50 16.93
N LYS A 280 22.27 -4.60 18.19
CA LYS A 280 22.40 -3.42 19.06
C LYS A 280 23.49 -2.50 18.53
N GLU A 281 23.27 -1.18 18.66
CA GLU A 281 24.22 -0.16 18.18
C GLU A 281 25.66 -0.42 18.65
N ALA A 282 25.82 -0.71 19.95
CA ALA A 282 27.13 -0.97 20.54
C ALA A 282 27.84 -2.19 19.94
N GLU A 283 27.09 -3.21 19.52
CA GLU A 283 27.63 -4.43 18.91
C GLU A 283 27.92 -4.25 17.43
N VAL A 284 27.15 -3.41 16.72
CA VAL A 284 27.36 -3.10 15.31
C VAL A 284 28.55 -2.15 15.11
N CYS A 285 28.60 -1.06 15.89
CA CYS A 285 29.61 -0.02 15.74
C CYS A 285 31.02 -0.48 16.10
N THR A 286 31.16 -1.37 17.09
CA THR A 286 32.46 -1.85 17.58
C THR A 286 33.11 -2.92 16.69
N GLN A 287 32.47 -3.30 15.57
CA GLN A 287 33.03 -4.25 14.61
C GLN A 287 34.23 -3.69 13.83
N CYS A 288 34.40 -2.38 13.81
CA CYS A 288 35.41 -1.72 12.98
C CYS A 288 36.34 -0.78 13.75
N HIS A 289 35.82 -0.13 14.80
CA HIS A 289 36.54 0.88 15.58
C HIS A 289 35.98 0.94 16.99
N GLU A 290 36.79 1.44 17.93
CA GLU A 290 36.32 1.72 19.29
C GLU A 290 35.13 2.69 19.29
N ASN A 291 34.24 2.56 20.28
CA ASN A 291 33.06 3.42 20.38
C ASN A 291 33.44 4.90 20.52
N LYS A 292 33.13 5.71 19.49
CA LYS A 292 33.39 7.16 19.44
C LYS A 292 32.25 8.00 20.03
N GLY A 293 31.30 7.37 20.75
CA GLY A 293 30.13 8.00 21.33
C GLY A 293 28.90 7.99 20.40
N SER A 294 27.74 8.33 20.96
CA SER A 294 26.48 8.37 20.20
C SER A 294 26.47 9.56 19.22
N MET A 295 26.09 9.28 17.98
CA MET A 295 25.94 10.28 16.92
C MET A 295 24.48 10.28 16.44
N SER A 296 24.02 11.42 15.91
CA SER A 296 22.72 11.46 15.25
C SER A 296 22.72 10.60 13.99
N PHE A 297 21.55 10.11 13.59
CA PHE A 297 21.33 9.36 12.34
C PHE A 297 22.07 10.00 11.15
N THR A 298 21.87 11.31 10.96
CA THR A 298 22.49 12.05 9.85
C THR A 298 24.01 11.99 9.90
N LYS A 299 24.62 12.23 11.06
CA LYS A 299 26.09 12.21 11.22
C LYS A 299 26.66 10.81 10.96
N VAL A 300 25.98 9.77 11.44
CA VAL A 300 26.39 8.38 11.19
C VAL A 300 26.40 8.08 9.68
N HIS A 301 25.32 8.42 8.98
CA HIS A 301 25.18 8.13 7.55
C HIS A 301 26.08 9.01 6.67
N GLU A 302 26.30 10.27 7.03
CA GLU A 302 27.28 11.13 6.35
C GLU A 302 28.67 10.53 6.45
N LYS A 303 29.10 10.11 7.64
CA LYS A 303 30.45 9.59 7.82
C LYS A 303 30.66 8.23 7.15
N HIS A 304 29.74 7.29 7.36
CA HIS A 304 29.94 5.91 6.93
C HIS A 304 29.54 5.68 5.47
N VAL A 305 28.41 6.25 5.04
CA VAL A 305 27.87 5.99 3.70
C VAL A 305 28.34 7.03 2.69
N LYS A 306 28.23 8.33 3.00
CA LYS A 306 28.59 9.39 2.06
C LYS A 306 30.11 9.54 1.91
N ASP A 307 30.84 9.62 3.01
CA ASP A 307 32.30 9.83 3.01
C ASP A 307 33.06 8.53 2.77
N LYS A 308 32.84 7.50 3.60
CA LYS A 308 33.57 6.22 3.53
C LYS A 308 33.02 5.24 2.48
N GLY A 309 31.80 5.43 1.99
CA GLY A 309 31.21 4.56 0.97
C GLY A 309 30.88 3.14 1.46
N ILE A 310 30.59 2.97 2.75
CA ILE A 310 30.28 1.67 3.37
C ILE A 310 28.87 1.23 2.98
N ASP A 311 28.71 -0.04 2.59
CA ASP A 311 27.41 -0.61 2.25
C ASP A 311 26.48 -0.77 3.46
N CYS A 312 25.17 -0.71 3.20
CA CYS A 312 24.15 -0.84 4.22
C CYS A 312 24.23 -2.17 4.99
N SER A 313 24.69 -3.26 4.36
CA SER A 313 24.76 -4.59 4.99
C SER A 313 25.76 -4.66 6.15
N THR A 314 26.66 -3.68 6.25
CA THR A 314 27.57 -3.57 7.39
C THR A 314 26.81 -3.26 8.68
N CYS A 315 25.71 -2.51 8.61
CA CYS A 315 24.92 -2.11 9.80
C CYS A 315 23.49 -2.68 9.84
N HIS A 316 22.95 -3.05 8.69
CA HIS A 316 21.56 -3.49 8.50
C HIS A 316 21.50 -4.89 7.88
N GLU A 317 20.30 -5.47 7.84
CA GLU A 317 20.05 -6.79 7.22
C GLU A 317 19.86 -6.72 5.68
N PHE A 318 20.15 -5.56 5.07
CA PHE A 318 20.01 -5.34 3.64
C PHE A 318 21.22 -4.62 3.06
N SER A 319 21.48 -4.84 1.78
CA SER A 319 22.46 -4.09 0.98
C SER A 319 21.77 -3.14 -0.01
N ARG A 320 22.56 -2.28 -0.65
CA ARG A 320 22.12 -1.44 -1.77
C ARG A 320 23.13 -1.52 -2.92
N PRO A 321 23.18 -2.66 -3.66
CA PRO A 321 24.15 -2.85 -4.74
C PRO A 321 24.10 -1.75 -5.80
N GLU A 322 22.92 -1.20 -6.06
CA GLU A 322 22.68 -0.09 -6.98
C GLU A 322 23.34 1.23 -6.56
N ARG A 323 23.92 1.30 -5.37
CA ARG A 323 24.70 2.46 -4.90
C ARG A 323 26.21 2.29 -5.11
N GLY A 324 26.67 1.09 -5.49
CA GLY A 324 28.09 0.80 -5.67
C GLY A 324 28.93 1.03 -4.41
N LEU A 325 28.37 0.71 -3.24
CA LEU A 325 29.03 0.86 -1.94
C LEU A 325 29.88 -0.39 -1.64
N ASN A 326 30.80 -0.23 -0.69
CA ASN A 326 31.76 -1.26 -0.31
C ASN A 326 31.27 -2.05 0.91
N ALA A 327 31.03 -3.34 0.73
CA ALA A 327 30.61 -4.25 1.78
C ALA A 327 31.78 -4.89 2.57
N ASN A 328 33.03 -4.70 2.12
CA ASN A 328 34.20 -5.30 2.75
C ASN A 328 34.64 -4.51 3.99
N VAL A 329 34.07 -4.89 5.14
CA VAL A 329 34.33 -4.28 6.45
C VAL A 329 35.81 -4.26 6.81
N ALA A 330 36.58 -5.28 6.43
CA ALA A 330 38.01 -5.40 6.75
C ALA A 330 38.85 -4.25 6.15
N GLN A 331 38.38 -3.56 5.11
CA GLN A 331 39.05 -2.40 4.54
C GLN A 331 38.87 -1.12 5.38
N PHE A 332 37.99 -1.15 6.39
CA PHE A 332 37.63 -0.01 7.22
C PHE A 332 37.97 -0.20 8.70
N VAL A 333 38.52 -1.36 9.08
CA VAL A 333 39.06 -1.60 10.41
C VAL A 333 40.32 -0.72 10.52
N GLU A 334 40.27 0.26 11.41
CA GLU A 334 41.44 1.07 11.77
C GLU A 334 42.30 0.17 12.71
N ASP A 335 43.60 0.03 12.43
CA ASP A 335 44.58 -0.59 13.35
C ASP A 335 44.66 0.18 14.68
#